data_AF-A0A534P6U2-F1
#
_entry.id   AF-A0A534P6U2-F1
#
_cell.length_a   1.000
_cell.length_b   1.000
_cell.length_c   1.000
_cell.angle_alpha   90.00
_cell.angle_beta   90.00
_cell.angle_gamma   90.00
#
_symmetry.space_group_name_H-M   'P 1'
#
loop_
_entity.id
_entity.type
_entity.pdbx_description
1 polymer ?
#
loop_
_entity_poly.entity_id
_entity_poly.type
_entity_poly.pdbx_seq_one_letter_code
_entity_poly.pdbx_strand_id
1 'polypeptide(L)'
;MAWSIGIVATHLESVPVAVLSRLKQRLAEIGVSLDALNRESPLWDSLRESPMRLHVGGWCFLYRIDRSEKAIAVIDSFEVPT
;
A
#
# COMPACT_ATOMS: atom_id res chain seq x y z
N MET A 1 -15.90 -2.80 -8.26
CA MET A 1 -15.40 -3.43 -7.02
C MET A 1 -14.22 -2.64 -6.51
N ALA A 2 -14.25 -2.25 -5.24
CA ALA A 2 -13.15 -1.55 -4.56
C ALA A 2 -11.95 -2.47 -4.36
N TRP A 3 -10.76 -1.89 -4.26
CA TRP A 3 -9.54 -2.64 -3.99
C TRP A 3 -9.54 -3.19 -2.56
N SER A 4 -9.17 -4.45 -2.40
CA SER A 4 -8.96 -5.06 -1.09
C SER A 4 -7.63 -4.60 -0.51
N ILE A 5 -7.58 -4.39 0.80
CA ILE A 5 -6.36 -4.00 1.52
C ILE A 5 -6.00 -5.12 2.49
N GLY A 6 -4.90 -5.80 2.20
CA GLY A 6 -4.30 -6.81 3.06
C GLY A 6 -3.10 -6.22 3.81
N ILE A 7 -2.95 -6.60 5.07
CA ILE A 7 -1.79 -6.20 5.88
C ILE A 7 -1.18 -7.46 6.46
N VAL A 8 0.05 -7.78 6.02
CA VAL A 8 0.83 -8.95 6.46
C VAL A 8 2.20 -8.51 6.99
N ALA A 9 2.38 -7.22 7.24
CA ALA A 9 3.65 -6.65 7.65
C ALA A 9 4.04 -7.02 9.09
N THR A 10 5.33 -7.20 9.29
CA THR A 10 5.97 -7.31 10.59
C THR A 10 5.88 -6.00 11.38
N HIS A 11 5.81 -6.10 12.71
CA HIS A 11 5.79 -4.98 13.66
C HIS A 11 4.55 -4.07 13.64
N LEU A 12 3.43 -4.55 13.09
CA LEU A 12 2.20 -3.75 13.04
C LEU A 12 1.66 -3.38 14.43
N GLU A 13 1.88 -4.24 15.41
CA GLU A 13 1.50 -4.05 16.81
C GLU A 13 2.16 -2.82 17.44
N SER A 14 3.30 -2.37 16.90
CA SER A 14 4.03 -1.19 17.38
C SER A 14 3.58 0.10 16.68
N VAL A 15 2.78 -0.01 15.61
CA VAL A 15 2.33 1.14 14.84
C VAL A 15 1.15 1.80 15.56
N PRO A 16 1.19 3.12 15.82
CA PRO A 16 0.06 3.82 16.44
C PRO A 16 -1.23 3.69 15.62
N VAL A 17 -2.37 3.50 16.30
CA VAL A 17 -3.70 3.34 15.67
C VAL A 17 -4.03 4.49 14.71
N ALA A 18 -3.64 5.73 15.06
CA ALA A 18 -3.85 6.89 14.19
C ALA A 18 -3.04 6.79 12.88
N VAL A 19 -1.81 6.27 12.94
CA VAL A 19 -0.96 6.02 11.77
C VAL A 19 -1.55 4.90 10.91
N LEU A 20 -2.01 3.80 11.52
CA LEU A 20 -2.69 2.70 10.80
C LEU A 20 -3.98 3.14 10.12
N SER A 21 -4.77 3.97 10.79
CA SER A 21 -6.02 4.51 10.22
C SER A 21 -5.72 5.37 9.00
N ARG A 22 -4.69 6.23 9.09
CA ARG A 22 -4.25 7.07 7.98
C ARG A 22 -3.63 6.26 6.84
N LEU A 23 -2.87 5.20 7.16
CA LEU A 23 -2.36 4.25 6.16
C LEU A 23 -3.50 3.63 5.36
N LYS A 24 -4.51 3.06 6.03
CA LYS A 24 -5.68 2.45 5.36
C LYS A 24 -6.40 3.43 4.45
N GLN A 25 -6.60 4.67 4.91
CA GLN A 25 -7.19 5.72 4.08
C GLN A 25 -6.36 5.99 2.82
N ARG A 26 -5.04 6.17 2.96
CA ARG A 26 -4.15 6.42 1.81
C ARG A 26 -4.12 5.26 0.83
N LEU A 27 -4.10 4.02 1.31
CA LEU A 27 -4.15 2.84 0.44
C LEU A 27 -5.48 2.75 -0.32
N ALA A 28 -6.60 3.12 0.31
CA ALA A 28 -7.89 3.19 -0.38
C ALA A 28 -7.91 4.25 -1.48
N GLU A 29 -7.35 5.45 -1.22
CA GLU A 29 -7.20 6.52 -2.20
C GLU A 29 -6.31 6.10 -3.39
N ILE A 30 -5.23 5.34 -3.12
CA ILE A 30 -4.39 4.73 -4.15
C ILE A 30 -5.22 3.75 -4.99
N GLY A 31 -6.00 2.87 -4.36
CA GLY A 31 -6.88 1.94 -5.07
C GLY A 31 -7.85 2.64 -6.03
N VAL A 32 -8.47 3.74 -5.60
CA VAL A 32 -9.33 4.56 -6.47
C VAL A 32 -8.54 5.13 -7.66
N SER A 33 -7.31 5.59 -7.42
CA SER A 33 -6.45 6.13 -8.49
C SER A 33 -6.01 5.04 -9.48
N LEU A 34 -5.76 3.82 -9.00
CA LEU A 34 -5.40 2.68 -9.84
C LEU A 34 -6.53 2.27 -10.78
N ASP A 35 -7.80 2.48 -10.39
CA ASP A 35 -8.95 2.23 -11.27
C ASP A 35 -9.00 3.18 -12.49
N ALA A 36 -8.34 4.34 -12.42
CA ALA A 36 -8.24 5.28 -13.54
C ALA A 36 -7.12 4.93 -14.53
N LEU A 37 -6.22 4.00 -14.18
CA LEU A 37 -5.13 3.60 -15.06
C LEU A 37 -5.64 2.73 -16.20
N ASN A 38 -5.15 3.00 -17.41
CA ASN A 38 -5.42 2.14 -18.57
C ASN A 38 -4.93 0.70 -18.28
N ARG A 39 -5.78 -0.28 -18.58
CA ARG A 39 -5.51 -1.72 -18.45
C ARG A 39 -4.31 -2.19 -19.27
N GLU A 40 -3.95 -1.52 -20.34
CA GLU A 40 -2.81 -1.88 -21.20
C GLU A 40 -1.54 -1.08 -20.87
N SER A 41 -1.57 -0.29 -19.79
CA SER A 41 -0.42 0.52 -19.40
C SER A 41 0.77 -0.37 -18.99
N PRO A 42 1.98 -0.14 -19.54
CA PRO A 42 3.18 -0.86 -19.13
C PRO A 42 3.56 -0.59 -17.66
N LEU A 43 2.98 0.45 -17.05
CA LEU A 43 3.14 0.75 -15.63
C LEU A 43 2.75 -0.44 -14.73
N TRP A 44 1.79 -1.28 -15.17
CA TRP A 44 1.38 -2.44 -14.39
C TRP A 44 2.51 -3.44 -14.14
N ASP A 45 3.43 -3.61 -15.09
CA ASP A 45 4.57 -4.49 -14.91
C ASP A 45 5.57 -3.89 -13.92
N SER A 46 5.84 -2.58 -14.02
CA SER A 46 6.66 -1.87 -13.04
C SER A 46 6.09 -1.96 -11.61
N LEU A 47 4.78 -1.79 -11.45
CA LEU A 47 4.09 -1.89 -10.16
C LEU A 47 4.10 -3.31 -9.58
N ARG A 48 4.10 -4.35 -10.45
CA ARG A 48 4.19 -5.75 -10.02
C ARG A 48 5.59 -6.09 -9.53
N GLU A 49 6.61 -5.62 -10.23
CA GLU A 49 8.02 -5.94 -9.96
C GLU A 49 8.59 -5.17 -8.77
N SER A 50 8.12 -3.94 -8.54
CA SER A 50 8.69 -3.04 -7.54
C SER A 50 7.75 -2.82 -6.36
N PRO A 51 8.10 -3.27 -5.14
CA PRO A 51 7.43 -2.82 -3.92
C PRO A 51 7.54 -1.30 -3.77
N MET A 52 6.45 -0.66 -3.37
CA MET A 52 6.40 0.78 -3.18
C MET A 52 6.44 1.13 -1.70
N ARG A 53 6.92 2.34 -1.40
CA ARG A 53 7.00 2.87 -0.04
C ARG A 53 5.92 3.93 0.15
N LEU A 54 5.26 3.89 1.30
CA LEU A 54 4.32 4.91 1.73
C LEU A 54 4.71 5.40 3.12
N HIS A 55 5.01 6.69 3.24
CA HIS A 55 5.39 7.32 4.49
C HIS A 55 4.17 7.93 5.19
N VAL A 56 3.93 7.55 6.44
CA VAL A 56 2.81 8.06 7.25
C VAL A 56 3.26 8.22 8.70
N GLY A 57 3.25 9.46 9.20
CA GLY A 57 3.41 9.75 10.63
C GLY A 57 4.67 9.16 11.27
N GLY A 58 5.83 9.29 10.61
CA GLY A 58 7.10 8.74 11.10
C GLY A 58 7.35 7.28 10.74
N TRP A 59 6.42 6.61 10.06
CA TRP A 59 6.56 5.21 9.63
C TRP A 59 6.67 5.10 8.11
N CYS A 60 7.39 4.08 7.65
CA CYS A 60 7.42 3.67 6.25
C CYS A 60 6.74 2.30 6.13
N PHE A 61 5.80 2.20 5.19
CA PHE A 61 5.10 0.97 4.85
C PHE A 61 5.51 0.53 3.46
N LEU A 62 6.04 -0.69 3.35
CA LEU A 62 6.33 -1.30 2.07
C LEU A 62 5.10 -2.07 1.61
N TYR A 63 4.64 -1.84 0.39
CA TYR A 63 3.42 -2.45 -0.13
C TYR A 63 3.55 -2.85 -1.61
N ARG A 64 2.73 -3.81 -2.01
CA ARG A 64 2.63 -4.32 -3.38
C ARG A 64 1.20 -4.20 -3.89
N ILE A 65 1.08 -4.12 -5.21
CA ILE A 65 -0.21 -4.10 -5.91
C ILE A 65 -0.35 -5.41 -6.67
N ASP A 66 -1.43 -6.12 -6.43
CA ASP A 66 -1.91 -7.18 -7.29
C ASP A 66 -3.15 -6.70 -8.05
N ARG A 67 -2.99 -6.46 -9.35
CA ARG A 67 -4.10 -6.04 -10.20
C ARG A 67 -5.10 -7.16 -10.45
N SER A 68 -4.64 -8.41 -10.58
CA SER A 68 -5.50 -9.54 -10.93
C SER A 68 -6.53 -9.80 -9.84
N GLU A 69 -6.09 -9.65 -8.59
CA GLU A 69 -6.94 -9.79 -7.40
C GLU A 69 -7.57 -8.47 -6.94
N LYS A 70 -7.25 -7.34 -7.60
CA LYS A 70 -7.54 -5.98 -7.11
C LYS A 70 -7.18 -5.84 -5.63
N ALA A 71 -5.95 -6.19 -5.28
CA ALA A 71 -5.45 -6.19 -3.92
C ALA A 71 -4.25 -5.26 -3.76
N ILE A 72 -4.18 -4.60 -2.60
CA ILE A 72 -3.00 -3.88 -2.14
C ILE A 72 -2.55 -4.55 -0.83
N ALA A 73 -1.33 -5.08 -0.83
CA ALA A 73 -0.78 -5.82 0.30
C ALA A 73 0.37 -5.04 0.93
N VAL A 74 0.25 -4.68 2.20
CA VAL A 74 1.36 -4.15 3.00
C VAL A 74 2.19 -5.34 3.48
N ILE A 75 3.46 -5.38 3.07
CA ILE A 75 4.36 -6.52 3.27
C ILE A 75 5.43 -6.27 4.33
N ASP A 76 5.73 -5.01 4.65
CA ASP A 76 6.65 -4.66 5.73
C ASP A 76 6.34 -3.27 6.30
N SER A 77 6.76 -3.01 7.53
CA SER A 77 6.68 -1.71 8.17
C SER A 77 7.84 -1.45 9.11
N PHE A 78 8.37 -0.24 9.08
CA PHE A 78 9.44 0.19 9.99
C PHE A 78 9.30 1.67 10.33
N GLU A 79 9.71 2.02 11.55
CA GLU A 79 9.81 3.41 11.97
C GLU A 79 10.97 4.08 11.22
N VAL A 80 10.76 5.31 10.79
CA VAL A 80 11.77 6.12 10.10
C VAL A 80 12.36 7.07 11.14
N PRO A 81 13.66 6.94 11.47
CA PRO A 81 14.32 7.87 12.36
C PRO A 81 14.26 9.29 11.78
N THR A 82 13.81 10.25 12.60
CA THR A 82 13.93 11.69 12.33
C THR A 82 15.38 12.16 12.42
#